data_AF-M5GBD3-F1
#
_entry.id   AF-M5GBD3-F1
#
_cell.length_a   1.000
_cell.length_b   1.000
_cell.length_c   1.000
_cell.angle_alpha   90.00
_cell.angle_beta   90.00
_cell.angle_gamma   90.00
#
_symmetry.space_group_name_H-M   'P 1'
#
loop_
_entity.id
_entity.type
_entity.pdbx_description
1 polymer ?
#
loop_
_entity_poly.entity_id
_entity_poly.type
_entity_poly.pdbx_seq_one_letter_code
_entity_poly.pdbx_strand_id
1 'polypeptide(L)'
;MALTDKQLYRKLIWQIWFGTILGFVIALCIGAAFIAVFYTKLQDLWAQTEDLWEGIFALIASGLILAMGIAFLKLEGSSAKWRVHLSHAFSKKDSDREGRSGKYALMILPLITVLREGIEAIVFVGGVSMSDSAKSIPLAVVVGLVCGALVSYGIYRGAAAIAIRYFLVISTCILFLVGAGLASRALGFFQAYVFNQGVWKDVEELGDGPGSYPPDSVWHLTYGNPFNTQTGGGWSIFNAILGWNNTATLGAVLAYVFFWVFVICTLTFLKWKEGRTHLFGWKSKAYVVRQQRFKERAAAAAAAESASIGSDEKASLESPIQA
;
A
#
# COMPACT_ATOMS: atom_id res chain seq x y z
N MET A 1 9.61 -41.01 11.95
CA MET A 1 8.52 -41.34 11.01
C MET A 1 8.41 -40.17 10.04
N ALA A 2 8.89 -40.32 8.81
CA ALA A 2 8.80 -39.26 7.80
C ALA A 2 7.32 -39.03 7.50
N LEU A 3 6.82 -37.83 7.82
CA LEU A 3 5.46 -37.42 7.47
C LEU A 3 5.33 -37.52 5.94
N THR A 4 4.26 -38.14 5.46
CA THR A 4 3.95 -38.17 4.02
C THR A 4 3.82 -36.72 3.53
N ASP A 5 4.28 -36.39 2.31
CA ASP A 5 4.30 -34.99 1.81
C ASP A 5 2.94 -34.27 1.96
N LYS A 6 1.82 -35.02 1.83
CA LYS A 6 0.45 -34.54 2.08
C LYS A 6 0.21 -34.10 3.53
N GLN A 7 0.73 -34.84 4.51
CA GLN A 7 0.58 -34.53 5.94
C GLN A 7 1.43 -33.32 6.33
N LEU A 8 2.63 -33.20 5.77
CA LEU A 8 3.50 -32.05 5.97
C LEU A 8 2.85 -30.79 5.38
N TYR A 9 2.35 -30.85 4.14
CA TYR A 9 1.63 -29.75 3.50
C TYR A 9 0.43 -29.26 4.31
N ARG A 10 -0.42 -30.18 4.79
CA ARG A 10 -1.59 -29.84 5.62
C ARG A 10 -1.18 -29.17 6.94
N LYS A 11 -0.11 -29.64 7.58
CA LYS A 11 0.41 -29.06 8.83
C LYS A 11 0.93 -27.63 8.61
N LEU A 12 1.62 -27.38 7.49
CA LEU A 12 2.12 -26.05 7.13
C LEU A 12 0.98 -25.05 6.85
N ILE A 13 -0.09 -25.49 6.16
CA ILE A 13 -1.29 -24.66 5.95
C ILE A 13 -1.94 -24.27 7.28
N TRP A 14 -2.08 -25.23 8.20
CA TRP A 14 -2.68 -24.95 9.51
C TRP A 14 -1.84 -23.99 10.34
N GLN A 15 -0.50 -24.03 10.23
CA GLN A 15 0.38 -23.05 10.87
C GLN A 15 0.16 -21.63 10.32
N ILE A 16 -0.05 -21.50 9.01
CA ILE A 16 -0.35 -20.20 8.37
C ILE A 16 -1.70 -19.67 8.86
N TRP A 17 -2.75 -20.49 8.83
CA TRP A 17 -4.09 -20.10 9.28
C TRP A 17 -4.12 -19.70 10.75
N PHE A 18 -3.42 -20.44 11.61
CA PHE A 18 -3.32 -20.10 13.02
C PHE A 18 -2.64 -18.74 13.24
N GLY A 19 -1.54 -18.47 12.52
CA GLY A 19 -0.86 -17.17 12.55
C GLY A 19 -1.76 -16.02 12.10
N THR A 20 -2.49 -16.21 10.98
CA THR A 20 -3.42 -15.21 10.44
C THR A 20 -4.57 -14.92 11.40
N ILE A 21 -5.23 -15.96 11.93
CA ILE A 21 -6.36 -15.81 12.86
C ILE A 21 -5.91 -15.14 14.15
N LEU A 22 -4.78 -15.56 14.72
CA LEU A 22 -4.24 -14.97 15.94
C LEU A 22 -3.94 -13.48 15.75
N GLY A 23 -3.32 -13.11 14.63
CA GLY A 23 -3.03 -11.71 14.31
C GLY A 23 -4.30 -10.88 14.15
N PHE A 24 -5.30 -11.44 13.49
CA PHE A 24 -6.61 -10.80 13.29
C PHE A 24 -7.32 -10.56 14.63
N VAL A 25 -7.34 -11.54 15.52
CA VAL A 25 -7.95 -11.42 16.86
C VAL A 25 -7.25 -10.36 17.69
N ILE A 26 -5.91 -10.35 17.70
CA ILE A 26 -5.15 -9.33 18.43
C ILE A 26 -5.43 -7.93 17.88
N ALA A 27 -5.45 -7.77 16.55
CA ALA A 27 -5.79 -6.50 15.91
C ALA A 27 -7.22 -6.03 16.29
N LEU A 28 -8.20 -6.94 16.30
CA LEU A 28 -9.56 -6.63 16.76
C LEU A 28 -9.60 -6.21 18.23
N CYS A 29 -8.86 -6.89 19.11
CA CYS A 29 -8.79 -6.51 20.52
C CYS A 29 -8.18 -5.11 20.70
N ILE A 30 -7.12 -4.78 19.95
CA ILE A 30 -6.49 -3.45 19.97
C ILE A 30 -7.49 -2.39 19.46
N GLY A 31 -8.18 -2.65 18.34
CA GLY A 31 -9.18 -1.73 17.79
C GLY A 31 -10.36 -1.50 18.75
N ALA A 32 -10.88 -2.56 19.36
CA ALA A 32 -11.95 -2.47 20.35
C ALA A 32 -11.52 -1.71 21.62
N ALA A 33 -10.29 -1.95 22.10
CA ALA A 33 -9.74 -1.21 23.23
C ALA A 33 -9.57 0.28 22.91
N PHE A 34 -9.11 0.61 21.70
CA PHE A 34 -8.99 1.99 21.23
C PHE A 34 -10.35 2.71 21.22
N ILE A 35 -11.38 2.09 20.63
CA ILE A 35 -12.75 2.63 20.61
C ILE A 35 -13.27 2.82 22.05
N ALA A 36 -13.11 1.83 22.92
CA ALA A 36 -13.59 1.92 24.30
C ALA A 36 -12.93 3.05 25.09
N VAL A 37 -11.61 3.25 24.95
CA VAL A 37 -10.90 4.37 25.59
C VAL A 37 -11.34 5.70 25.01
N PHE A 38 -11.52 5.78 23.69
CA PHE A 38 -11.94 6.98 23.00
C PHE A 38 -13.29 7.50 23.51
N TYR A 39 -14.30 6.63 23.54
CA TYR A 39 -15.65 6.99 24.00
C TYR A 39 -15.78 7.22 25.52
N THR A 40 -14.80 6.80 26.34
CA THR A 40 -14.90 6.92 27.80
C THR A 40 -14.06 8.04 28.41
N LYS A 41 -12.96 8.46 27.75
CA LYS A 41 -11.99 9.40 28.33
C LYS A 41 -11.62 10.57 27.44
N LEU A 42 -11.83 10.48 26.13
CA LEU A 42 -11.26 11.43 25.17
C LEU A 42 -12.30 12.31 24.49
N GLN A 43 -13.61 12.01 24.61
CA GLN A 43 -14.65 12.77 23.89
C GLN A 43 -14.62 14.28 24.17
N ASP A 44 -14.47 14.69 25.44
CA ASP A 44 -14.54 16.12 25.82
C ASP A 44 -13.31 16.94 25.34
N LEU A 45 -12.13 16.32 25.30
CA LEU A 45 -10.90 16.96 24.79
C LEU A 45 -10.87 16.96 23.26
N TRP A 46 -11.41 15.92 22.65
CA TRP A 46 -11.45 15.75 21.21
C TRP A 46 -12.42 16.73 20.56
N ALA A 47 -13.61 16.92 21.13
CA ALA A 47 -14.63 17.83 20.59
C ALA A 47 -14.15 19.30 20.49
N GLN A 48 -13.21 19.73 21.34
CA GLN A 48 -12.64 21.09 21.26
C GLN A 48 -11.50 21.24 20.22
N THR A 49 -10.91 20.12 19.77
CA THR A 49 -9.74 20.12 18.89
C THR A 49 -9.88 19.15 17.72
N GLU A 50 -11.12 18.89 17.31
CA GLU A 50 -11.48 17.85 16.33
C GLU A 50 -10.73 18.05 15.01
N ASP A 51 -10.86 19.24 14.40
CA ASP A 51 -10.18 19.61 13.15
C ASP A 51 -8.65 19.39 13.22
N LEU A 52 -8.04 19.73 14.36
CA LEU A 52 -6.60 19.59 14.53
C LEU A 52 -6.19 18.11 14.57
N TRP A 53 -6.94 17.27 15.28
CA TRP A 53 -6.68 15.83 15.34
C TRP A 53 -6.93 15.15 14.00
N GLU A 54 -8.05 15.45 13.34
CA GLU A 54 -8.34 14.91 12.01
C GLU A 54 -7.26 15.29 11.00
N GLY A 55 -6.77 16.52 11.05
CA GLY A 55 -5.64 16.97 10.23
C GLY A 55 -4.35 16.19 10.49
N ILE A 56 -3.98 15.97 11.76
CA ILE A 56 -2.77 15.21 12.13
C ILE A 56 -2.87 13.75 11.70
N PHE A 57 -4.00 13.09 11.96
CA PHE A 57 -4.18 11.69 11.57
C PHE A 57 -4.19 11.51 10.05
N ALA A 58 -4.86 12.40 9.32
CA ALA A 58 -4.84 12.39 7.85
C ALA A 58 -3.41 12.59 7.30
N LEU A 59 -2.60 13.46 7.92
CA LEU A 59 -1.21 13.68 7.52
C LEU A 59 -0.35 12.44 7.78
N ILE A 60 -0.46 11.83 8.96
CA ILE A 60 0.26 10.60 9.31
C ILE A 60 -0.14 9.46 8.38
N ALA A 61 -1.45 9.29 8.15
CA ALA A 61 -1.99 8.27 7.26
C ALA A 61 -1.49 8.45 5.81
N SER A 62 -1.47 9.68 5.30
CA SER A 62 -0.91 10.00 3.98
C SER A 62 0.57 9.59 3.88
N GLY A 63 1.38 9.91 4.90
CA GLY A 63 2.79 9.53 4.96
C GLY A 63 3.01 8.01 5.03
N LEU A 64 2.19 7.31 5.81
CA LEU A 64 2.21 5.84 5.91
C LEU A 64 1.88 5.19 4.57
N ILE A 65 0.82 5.64 3.89
CA ILE A 65 0.42 5.13 2.57
C ILE A 65 1.50 5.38 1.52
N LEU A 66 2.14 6.55 1.56
CA LEU A 66 3.25 6.87 0.67
C LEU A 66 4.43 5.91 0.88
N ALA A 67 4.85 5.68 2.13
CA ALA A 67 5.93 4.75 2.46
C ALA A 67 5.59 3.31 2.04
N MET A 68 4.35 2.89 2.31
CA MET A 68 3.77 1.61 1.93
C MET A 68 3.75 1.39 0.42
N GLY A 69 3.19 2.33 -0.35
CA GLY A 69 3.11 2.24 -1.80
C GLY A 69 4.49 2.11 -2.44
N ILE A 70 5.48 2.83 -1.91
CA ILE A 70 6.89 2.69 -2.35
C ILE A 70 7.46 1.32 -1.97
N ALA A 71 7.20 0.81 -0.77
CA ALA A 71 7.67 -0.50 -0.34
C ALA A 71 7.04 -1.64 -1.17
N PHE A 72 5.77 -1.51 -1.51
CA PHE A 72 5.01 -2.46 -2.32
C PHE A 72 5.55 -2.58 -3.75
N LEU A 73 5.90 -1.45 -4.38
CA LEU A 73 6.57 -1.46 -5.69
C LEU A 73 7.95 -2.15 -5.66
N LYS A 74 8.66 -2.14 -4.52
CA LYS A 74 9.96 -2.81 -4.36
C LYS A 74 9.81 -4.32 -4.11
N LEU A 75 8.66 -4.78 -3.62
CA LEU A 75 8.41 -6.19 -3.30
C LEU A 75 8.41 -7.08 -4.55
N GLU A 76 8.04 -6.58 -5.74
CA GLU A 76 8.10 -7.34 -7.01
C GLU A 76 9.47 -7.98 -7.28
N GLY A 77 10.56 -7.29 -6.94
CA GLY A 77 11.92 -7.80 -7.13
C GLY A 77 12.38 -8.80 -6.07
N SER A 78 11.68 -8.86 -4.93
CA SER A 78 12.02 -9.72 -3.80
C SER A 78 11.27 -11.05 -3.86
N SER A 79 10.02 -11.10 -4.33
CA SER A 79 9.21 -12.33 -4.38
C SER A 79 9.88 -13.47 -5.17
N ALA A 80 10.61 -13.14 -6.25
CA ALA A 80 11.37 -14.13 -7.02
C ALA A 80 12.57 -14.70 -6.23
N LYS A 81 13.32 -13.85 -5.51
CA LYS A 81 14.42 -14.28 -4.65
C LYS A 81 13.92 -15.04 -3.43
N TRP A 82 12.74 -14.67 -2.91
CA TRP A 82 12.08 -15.35 -1.80
C TRP A 82 11.59 -16.74 -2.20
N ARG A 83 11.02 -16.95 -3.40
CA ARG A 83 10.72 -18.31 -3.89
C ARG A 83 11.99 -19.18 -3.95
N VAL A 84 13.10 -18.60 -4.41
CA VAL A 84 14.39 -19.30 -4.47
C VAL A 84 14.94 -19.58 -3.06
N HIS A 85 14.97 -18.60 -2.17
CA HIS A 85 15.44 -18.77 -0.79
C HIS A 85 14.57 -19.74 0.02
N LEU A 86 13.24 -19.70 -0.16
CA LEU A 86 12.33 -20.67 0.44
C LEU A 86 12.57 -22.06 -0.13
N SER A 87 12.68 -22.23 -1.46
CA SER A 87 13.00 -23.53 -2.06
C SER A 87 14.33 -24.10 -1.55
N HIS A 88 15.33 -23.24 -1.31
CA HIS A 88 16.64 -23.65 -0.81
C HIS A 88 16.60 -23.98 0.69
N ALA A 89 15.84 -23.22 1.48
CA ALA A 89 15.59 -23.49 2.90
C ALA A 89 14.77 -24.78 3.14
N PHE A 90 13.88 -25.14 2.22
CA PHE A 90 13.15 -26.42 2.25
C PHE A 90 13.99 -27.60 1.72
N SER A 91 14.98 -27.35 0.85
CA SER A 91 15.86 -28.41 0.31
C SER A 91 16.97 -28.81 1.28
N LYS A 92 17.39 -27.92 2.18
CA LYS A 92 18.43 -28.20 3.18
C LYS A 92 17.82 -28.93 4.38
N LYS A 93 17.75 -30.25 4.23
CA LYS A 93 17.25 -31.22 5.21
C LYS A 93 18.00 -31.12 6.55
N ASP A 94 17.27 -30.77 7.61
CA ASP A 94 17.46 -31.15 9.02
C ASP A 94 18.88 -31.56 9.50
N SER A 95 19.87 -30.66 9.54
CA SER A 95 21.15 -30.98 10.22
C SER A 95 21.63 -30.01 11.30
N ASP A 96 21.08 -28.81 11.45
CA ASP A 96 21.60 -27.88 12.46
C ASP A 96 20.53 -27.25 13.34
N ARG A 97 20.90 -27.08 14.62
CA ARG A 97 20.09 -26.64 15.78
C ARG A 97 19.37 -25.28 15.64
N GLU A 98 19.46 -24.62 14.49
CA GLU A 98 18.70 -23.41 14.12
C GLU A 98 17.26 -23.70 13.64
N GLY A 99 16.89 -24.98 13.43
CA GLY A 99 15.56 -25.40 12.93
C GLY A 99 14.34 -25.08 13.81
N ARG A 100 14.51 -24.42 14.96
CA ARG A 100 13.38 -23.93 15.79
C ARG A 100 12.79 -22.63 15.24
N SER A 101 13.62 -21.77 14.63
CA SER A 101 13.15 -20.52 13.99
C SER A 101 12.40 -20.81 12.69
N GLY A 102 12.87 -21.78 11.89
CA GLY A 102 12.20 -22.20 10.66
C GLY A 102 10.83 -22.88 10.88
N LYS A 103 10.63 -23.57 12.01
CA LYS A 103 9.35 -24.25 12.32
C LYS A 103 8.17 -23.31 12.58
N TYR A 104 8.44 -22.10 13.06
CA TYR A 104 7.41 -21.09 13.34
C TYR A 104 7.47 -19.89 12.40
N ALA A 105 8.49 -19.77 11.53
CA ALA A 105 8.61 -18.70 10.56
C ALA A 105 7.35 -18.56 9.66
N LEU A 106 6.75 -19.69 9.28
CA LEU A 106 5.53 -19.72 8.46
C LEU A 106 4.26 -19.31 9.22
N MET A 107 4.30 -19.31 10.55
CA MET A 107 3.22 -18.80 11.41
C MET A 107 3.44 -17.32 11.76
N ILE A 108 4.69 -16.94 12.04
CA ILE A 108 5.08 -15.58 12.45
C ILE A 108 4.94 -14.57 11.30
N LEU A 109 5.30 -14.98 10.07
CA LEU A 109 5.26 -14.07 8.93
C LEU A 109 3.82 -13.59 8.61
N PRO A 110 2.81 -14.47 8.47
CA PRO A 110 1.43 -14.03 8.34
C PRO A 110 0.92 -13.25 9.56
N LEU A 111 1.31 -13.67 10.77
CA LEU A 111 0.92 -13.00 12.02
C LEU A 111 1.34 -11.53 12.05
N ILE A 112 2.63 -11.25 11.82
CA ILE A 112 3.18 -9.89 11.80
C ILE A 112 2.55 -9.08 10.68
N THR A 113 2.31 -9.71 9.51
CA THR A 113 1.67 -9.04 8.37
C THR A 113 0.25 -8.60 8.73
N VAL A 114 -0.60 -9.50 9.25
CA VAL A 114 -1.97 -9.17 9.64
C VAL A 114 -2.01 -8.13 10.77
N LEU A 115 -1.10 -8.21 11.74
CA LEU A 115 -1.00 -7.20 12.79
C LEU A 115 -0.65 -5.82 12.25
N ARG A 116 0.32 -5.74 11.33
CA ARG A 116 0.72 -4.50 10.69
C ARG A 116 -0.43 -3.89 9.89
N GLU A 117 -1.03 -4.67 8.98
CA GLU A 117 -2.17 -4.20 8.17
C GLU A 117 -3.37 -3.83 9.07
N GLY A 118 -3.60 -4.58 10.15
CA GLY A 118 -4.66 -4.31 11.12
C GLY A 118 -4.45 -2.99 11.87
N ILE A 119 -3.23 -2.70 12.33
CA ILE A 119 -2.90 -1.43 13.00
C ILE A 119 -3.02 -0.27 12.02
N GLU A 120 -2.52 -0.43 10.78
CA GLU A 120 -2.67 0.59 9.74
C GLU A 120 -4.14 0.88 9.43
N ALA A 121 -4.98 -0.15 9.36
CA ALA A 121 -6.42 0.02 9.18
C ALA A 121 -7.08 0.76 10.35
N ILE A 122 -6.70 0.48 11.60
CA ILE A 122 -7.21 1.19 12.78
C ILE A 122 -6.83 2.68 12.73
N VAL A 123 -5.56 2.99 12.40
CA VAL A 123 -5.09 4.37 12.26
C VAL A 123 -5.77 5.08 11.10
N PHE A 124 -5.99 4.40 9.98
CA PHE A 124 -6.67 4.96 8.81
C PHE A 124 -8.14 5.27 9.11
N VAL A 125 -8.86 4.33 9.73
CA VAL A 125 -10.26 4.52 10.13
C VAL A 125 -10.38 5.66 11.15
N GLY A 126 -9.50 5.70 12.15
CA GLY A 126 -9.43 6.84 13.09
C GLY A 126 -9.14 8.19 12.41
N GLY A 127 -8.45 8.21 11.28
CA GLY A 127 -8.22 9.43 10.52
C GLY A 127 -9.39 9.89 9.64
N VAL A 128 -10.41 9.06 9.41
CA VAL A 128 -11.50 9.36 8.46
C VAL A 128 -12.92 9.24 9.03
N SER A 129 -13.12 8.58 10.17
CA SER A 129 -14.47 8.21 10.66
C SER A 129 -14.83 8.78 12.04
N MET A 130 -14.10 9.79 12.53
CA MET A 130 -14.28 10.28 13.91
C MET A 130 -15.33 11.37 14.04
N SER A 131 -15.67 12.04 12.93
CA SER A 131 -16.80 12.98 12.81
C SER A 131 -18.18 12.32 12.61
N ASP A 132 -18.25 10.99 12.42
CA ASP A 132 -19.49 10.28 12.08
C ASP A 132 -20.19 9.66 13.30
N SER A 133 -21.53 9.67 13.28
CA SER A 133 -22.35 9.10 14.35
C SER A 133 -22.07 7.60 14.58
N ALA A 134 -21.86 7.21 15.84
CA ALA A 134 -21.56 5.82 16.26
C ALA A 134 -22.53 4.74 15.72
N LYS A 135 -23.75 5.13 15.31
CA LYS A 135 -24.76 4.22 14.74
C LYS A 135 -24.49 3.81 13.29
N SER A 136 -23.71 4.56 12.51
CA SER A 136 -23.39 4.22 11.11
C SER A 136 -22.22 3.23 11.00
N ILE A 137 -21.39 3.13 12.04
CA ILE A 137 -20.17 2.30 12.07
C ILE A 137 -20.45 0.81 11.80
N PRO A 138 -21.45 0.14 12.43
CA PRO A 138 -21.66 -1.29 12.20
C PRO A 138 -22.10 -1.62 10.77
N LEU A 139 -22.91 -0.76 10.16
CA LEU A 139 -23.35 -0.94 8.77
C LEU A 139 -22.17 -0.81 7.80
N ALA A 140 -21.31 0.19 8.00
CA ALA A 140 -20.10 0.38 7.20
C ALA A 140 -19.16 -0.84 7.29
N VAL A 141 -19.01 -1.44 8.48
CA VAL A 141 -18.20 -2.66 8.67
C VAL A 141 -18.77 -3.85 7.89
N VAL A 142 -20.09 -4.08 7.96
CA VAL A 142 -20.73 -5.21 7.25
C VAL A 142 -20.59 -5.04 5.73
N VAL A 143 -20.90 -3.86 5.21
CA VAL A 143 -20.77 -3.56 3.77
C VAL A 143 -19.32 -3.68 3.34
N GLY A 144 -18.37 -3.14 4.11
CA GLY A 144 -16.94 -3.25 3.86
C GLY A 144 -16.45 -4.70 3.82
N LEU A 145 -16.89 -5.56 4.75
CA LEU A 145 -16.56 -6.98 4.76
C LEU A 145 -17.11 -7.71 3.53
N VAL A 146 -18.35 -7.43 3.13
CA VAL A 146 -18.96 -8.03 1.94
C VAL A 146 -18.22 -7.60 0.67
N CYS A 147 -17.98 -6.30 0.48
CA CYS A 147 -17.24 -5.78 -0.65
C CYS A 147 -15.80 -6.32 -0.68
N GLY A 148 -15.11 -6.33 0.47
CA GLY A 148 -13.77 -6.88 0.61
C GLY A 148 -13.69 -8.37 0.29
N ALA A 149 -14.67 -9.16 0.72
CA ALA A 149 -14.77 -10.58 0.41
C ALA A 149 -14.99 -10.83 -1.09
N LEU A 150 -15.86 -10.04 -1.74
CA LEU A 150 -16.10 -10.11 -3.17
C LEU A 150 -14.85 -9.78 -3.99
N VAL A 151 -14.14 -8.70 -3.63
CA VAL A 151 -12.89 -8.30 -4.29
C VAL A 151 -11.80 -9.36 -4.06
N SER A 152 -11.66 -9.87 -2.84
CA SER A 152 -10.70 -10.92 -2.50
C SER A 152 -10.97 -12.22 -3.26
N TYR A 153 -12.25 -12.60 -3.40
CA TYR A 153 -12.66 -13.74 -4.21
C TYR A 153 -12.35 -13.52 -5.70
N GLY A 154 -12.62 -12.32 -6.21
CA GLY A 154 -12.27 -11.91 -7.57
C GLY A 154 -10.77 -12.00 -7.85
N ILE A 155 -9.94 -11.55 -6.90
CA ILE A 155 -8.47 -11.68 -6.99
C ILE A 155 -8.07 -13.15 -6.92
N TYR A 156 -8.61 -13.95 -5.99
CA TYR A 156 -8.26 -15.36 -5.87
C TYR A 156 -8.53 -16.14 -7.16
N ARG A 157 -9.64 -15.85 -7.84
CA ARG A 157 -9.98 -16.50 -9.12
C ARG A 157 -9.24 -15.89 -10.32
N GLY A 158 -9.01 -14.58 -10.31
CA GLY A 158 -8.42 -13.80 -11.41
C GLY A 158 -6.90 -13.71 -11.40
N ALA A 159 -6.22 -14.00 -10.28
CA ALA A 159 -4.77 -13.93 -10.15
C ALA A 159 -4.02 -14.95 -11.02
N ALA A 160 -4.70 -16.00 -11.50
CA ALA A 160 -4.15 -16.89 -12.52
C ALA A 160 -4.17 -16.28 -13.94
N ALA A 161 -5.03 -15.29 -14.20
CA ALA A 161 -5.23 -14.68 -15.51
C ALA A 161 -4.59 -13.29 -15.66
N ILE A 162 -4.55 -12.49 -14.59
CA ILE A 162 -3.94 -11.15 -14.59
C ILE A 162 -2.45 -11.30 -14.25
N ALA A 163 -1.57 -10.76 -15.10
CA ALA A 163 -0.16 -10.67 -14.73
C ALA A 163 -0.06 -9.84 -13.44
N ILE A 164 0.44 -10.46 -12.36
CA ILE A 164 0.62 -9.90 -11.01
C ILE A 164 1.12 -8.45 -11.05
N ARG A 165 1.97 -8.14 -12.03
CA ARG A 165 2.46 -6.80 -12.31
C ARG A 165 1.38 -5.73 -12.51
N TYR A 166 0.36 -5.99 -13.31
CA TYR A 166 -0.71 -5.00 -13.55
C TYR A 166 -1.53 -4.76 -12.30
N PHE A 167 -1.83 -5.82 -11.55
CA PHE A 167 -2.54 -5.70 -10.27
C PHE A 167 -1.76 -4.82 -9.29
N LEU A 168 -0.45 -5.07 -9.13
CA LEU A 168 0.40 -4.29 -8.23
C LEU A 168 0.53 -2.83 -8.66
N VAL A 169 0.63 -2.55 -9.97
CA VAL A 169 0.68 -1.17 -10.47
C VAL A 169 -0.64 -0.44 -10.21
N ILE A 170 -1.78 -1.05 -10.54
CA ILE A 170 -3.09 -0.42 -10.36
C ILE A 170 -3.38 -0.17 -8.88
N SER A 171 -3.13 -1.15 -8.00
CA SER A 171 -3.35 -0.98 -6.56
C SER A 171 -2.46 0.10 -5.97
N THR A 172 -1.19 0.19 -6.39
CA THR A 172 -0.30 1.27 -5.93
C THR A 172 -0.77 2.64 -6.43
N CYS A 173 -1.27 2.75 -7.66
CA CYS A 173 -1.86 4.00 -8.16
C CYS A 173 -3.07 4.43 -7.31
N ILE A 174 -3.95 3.50 -6.94
CA ILE A 174 -5.10 3.77 -6.06
C ILE A 174 -4.61 4.20 -4.67
N LEU A 175 -3.60 3.54 -4.11
CA LEU A 175 -3.02 3.92 -2.82
C LEU A 175 -2.45 5.35 -2.86
N PHE A 176 -1.72 5.73 -3.92
CA PHE A 176 -1.23 7.10 -4.04
C PHE A 176 -2.34 8.14 -4.25
N LEU A 177 -3.44 7.79 -4.92
CA LEU A 177 -4.62 8.66 -5.00
C LEU A 177 -5.21 8.92 -3.61
N VAL A 178 -5.39 7.87 -2.80
CA VAL A 178 -5.87 7.98 -1.41
C VAL A 178 -4.90 8.80 -0.55
N GLY A 179 -3.60 8.55 -0.68
CA GLY A 179 -2.57 9.32 0.04
C GLY A 179 -2.60 10.82 -0.31
N ALA A 180 -2.79 11.15 -1.59
CA ALA A 180 -2.94 12.53 -2.04
C ALA A 180 -4.21 13.19 -1.50
N GLY A 181 -5.33 12.45 -1.50
CA GLY A 181 -6.60 12.90 -0.93
C GLY A 181 -6.49 13.21 0.56
N LEU A 182 -5.84 12.34 1.33
CA LEU A 182 -5.59 12.56 2.76
C LEU A 182 -4.63 13.74 3.02
N ALA A 183 -3.59 13.92 2.19
CA ALA A 183 -2.69 15.08 2.32
C ALA A 183 -3.44 16.40 2.10
N SER A 184 -4.32 16.45 1.10
CA SER A 184 -5.19 17.59 0.82
C SER A 184 -6.12 17.89 2.01
N ARG A 185 -6.78 16.84 2.55
CA ARG A 185 -7.64 16.97 3.73
C ARG A 185 -6.90 17.43 4.97
N ALA A 186 -5.69 16.92 5.21
CA ALA A 186 -4.89 17.30 6.36
C ALA A 186 -4.64 18.82 6.43
N LEU A 187 -4.20 19.42 5.31
CA LEU A 187 -4.04 20.88 5.25
C LEU A 187 -5.37 21.63 5.28
N GLY A 188 -6.42 21.07 4.67
CA GLY A 188 -7.78 21.61 4.75
C GLY A 188 -8.24 21.78 6.20
N PHE A 189 -8.12 20.73 7.02
CA PHE A 189 -8.49 20.76 8.43
C PHE A 189 -7.63 21.70 9.27
N PHE A 190 -6.32 21.81 9.00
CA PHE A 190 -5.49 22.80 9.70
C PHE A 190 -5.88 24.24 9.38
N GLN A 191 -6.27 24.52 8.13
CA GLN A 191 -6.73 25.84 7.74
C GLN A 191 -8.12 26.14 8.29
N ALA A 192 -9.01 25.14 8.31
CA ALA A 192 -10.33 25.24 8.94
C ALA A 192 -10.19 25.56 10.45
N TYR A 193 -9.32 24.85 11.17
CA TYR A 193 -9.05 25.11 12.58
C TYR A 193 -8.61 26.55 12.87
N VAL A 194 -7.67 27.08 12.08
CA VAL A 194 -7.20 28.48 12.24
C VAL A 194 -8.31 29.48 11.93
N PHE A 195 -9.14 29.19 10.93
CA PHE A 195 -10.25 30.04 10.54
C PHE A 195 -11.38 30.04 11.59
N ASN A 196 -11.75 28.86 12.10
CA ASN A 196 -12.77 28.70 13.14
C ASN A 196 -12.37 29.43 14.44
N GLN A 197 -11.08 29.40 14.82
CA GLN A 197 -10.58 30.22 15.93
C GLN A 197 -10.70 31.74 15.68
N GLY A 198 -10.51 32.19 14.44
CA GLY A 198 -10.61 33.61 14.10
C GLY A 198 -12.05 34.13 14.06
N VAL A 199 -13.00 33.29 13.67
CA VAL A 199 -14.44 33.64 13.54
C VAL A 199 -15.22 33.35 14.83
N TRP A 200 -14.61 32.65 15.81
CA TRP A 200 -15.22 32.22 17.07
C TRP A 200 -16.52 31.42 16.87
N LYS A 201 -16.64 30.74 15.73
CA LYS A 201 -17.79 29.95 15.32
C LYS A 201 -17.34 28.91 14.29
N ASP A 202 -17.86 27.69 14.40
CA ASP A 202 -17.60 26.63 13.43
C ASP A 202 -18.36 26.91 12.13
N VAL A 203 -17.62 27.33 11.11
CA VAL A 203 -18.21 27.84 9.87
C VAL A 203 -18.60 26.71 8.92
N GLU A 204 -18.06 25.51 9.14
CA GLU A 204 -18.35 24.30 8.38
C GLU A 204 -19.81 23.83 8.55
N GLU A 205 -20.48 24.21 9.64
CA GLU A 205 -21.89 23.89 9.88
C GLU A 205 -22.91 24.81 9.16
N LEU A 206 -22.47 25.88 8.47
CA LEU A 206 -23.40 26.85 7.86
C LEU A 206 -24.03 26.41 6.53
N GLY A 207 -23.67 25.23 6.01
CA GLY A 207 -24.30 24.61 4.84
C GLY A 207 -23.74 25.07 3.48
N ASP A 208 -24.47 24.75 2.41
CA ASP A 208 -24.01 24.84 1.02
C ASP A 208 -24.30 26.21 0.35
N GLY A 209 -24.89 27.15 1.08
CA GLY A 209 -25.33 28.44 0.57
C GLY A 209 -24.29 29.56 0.75
N PRO A 210 -24.63 30.82 0.45
CA PRO A 210 -23.75 31.96 0.73
C PRO A 210 -23.39 32.00 2.22
N GLY A 211 -22.10 31.86 2.52
CA GLY A 211 -21.57 31.82 3.88
C GLY A 211 -20.25 32.57 4.01
N SER A 212 -19.66 32.51 5.20
CA SER A 212 -18.29 32.98 5.42
C SER A 212 -17.32 31.89 5.00
N TYR A 213 -16.37 32.18 4.12
CA TYR A 213 -15.35 31.23 3.72
C TYR A 213 -13.96 31.81 3.98
N PRO A 214 -12.94 30.94 4.21
CA PRO A 214 -11.57 31.40 4.30
C PRO A 214 -11.21 32.24 3.06
N PRO A 215 -10.54 33.39 3.22
CA PRO A 215 -10.14 34.22 2.09
C PRO A 215 -9.17 33.50 1.12
N ASP A 216 -8.50 32.45 1.61
CA ASP A 216 -7.61 31.58 0.83
C ASP A 216 -8.35 30.48 0.05
N SER A 217 -9.68 30.56 -0.04
CA SER A 217 -10.48 29.62 -0.84
C SER A 217 -10.29 29.89 -2.33
N VAL A 218 -9.90 28.85 -3.08
CA VAL A 218 -9.73 28.91 -4.53
C VAL A 218 -11.10 28.81 -5.20
N TRP A 219 -11.96 27.93 -4.66
CA TRP A 219 -13.34 27.80 -5.10
C TRP A 219 -14.25 27.43 -3.94
N HIS A 220 -15.52 27.80 -4.11
CA HIS A 220 -16.63 27.31 -3.32
C HIS A 220 -17.78 26.94 -4.26
N LEU A 221 -18.26 25.70 -4.16
CA LEU A 221 -19.39 25.19 -4.93
C LEU A 221 -20.56 24.93 -3.99
N THR A 222 -21.76 25.35 -4.39
CA THR A 222 -23.00 25.11 -3.65
C THR A 222 -23.56 23.69 -3.83
N TYR A 223 -22.83 22.83 -4.53
CA TYR A 223 -23.18 21.42 -4.74
C TYR A 223 -21.96 20.55 -4.45
N GLY A 224 -22.22 19.27 -4.17
CA GLY A 224 -21.14 18.30 -3.95
C GLY A 224 -20.44 18.47 -2.61
N ASN A 225 -21.13 19.02 -1.60
CA ASN A 225 -20.64 19.05 -0.23
C ASN A 225 -20.61 17.63 0.35
N PRO A 226 -19.43 17.12 0.76
CA PRO A 226 -19.31 15.81 1.37
C PRO A 226 -19.91 15.71 2.79
N PHE A 227 -20.15 16.85 3.46
CA PHE A 227 -20.67 16.94 4.83
C PHE A 227 -22.19 17.16 4.91
N ASN A 228 -22.87 17.38 3.77
CA ASN A 228 -24.33 17.54 3.76
C ASN A 228 -25.04 16.17 3.84
N THR A 229 -25.71 15.89 4.96
CA THR A 229 -26.42 14.63 5.22
C THR A 229 -27.73 14.46 4.44
N GLN A 230 -28.28 15.51 3.82
CA GLN A 230 -29.57 15.44 3.09
C GLN A 230 -29.43 15.19 1.58
N THR A 231 -28.33 15.62 0.94
CA THR A 231 -28.09 15.45 -0.51
C THR A 231 -26.72 14.82 -0.83
N GLY A 232 -25.85 14.62 0.15
CA GLY A 232 -24.45 14.20 -0.02
C GLY A 232 -24.19 12.71 -0.27
N GLY A 233 -25.16 11.97 -0.82
CA GLY A 233 -25.17 10.48 -0.85
C GLY A 233 -24.02 9.75 -1.59
N GLY A 234 -22.99 10.45 -2.06
CA GLY A 234 -21.79 9.84 -2.63
C GLY A 234 -20.55 10.74 -2.60
N TRP A 235 -20.69 12.03 -2.31
CA TRP A 235 -19.57 12.98 -2.28
C TRP A 235 -18.63 12.75 -1.09
N SER A 236 -19.12 12.18 0.02
CA SER A 236 -18.30 11.72 1.14
C SER A 236 -17.29 10.64 0.74
N ILE A 237 -17.64 9.76 -0.20
CA ILE A 237 -16.73 8.73 -0.73
C ILE A 237 -15.62 9.39 -1.56
N PHE A 238 -15.97 10.37 -2.40
CA PHE A 238 -14.97 11.13 -3.16
C PHE A 238 -14.08 11.99 -2.25
N ASN A 239 -14.62 12.51 -1.15
CA ASN A 239 -13.83 13.18 -0.12
C ASN A 239 -12.86 12.21 0.56
N ALA A 240 -13.31 11.01 0.95
CA ALA A 240 -12.46 10.01 1.59
C ALA A 240 -11.35 9.47 0.67
N ILE A 241 -11.64 9.26 -0.61
CA ILE A 241 -10.69 8.62 -1.56
C ILE A 241 -9.84 9.67 -2.29
N LEU A 242 -10.43 10.75 -2.79
CA LEU A 242 -9.75 11.73 -3.63
C LEU A 242 -9.45 13.04 -2.89
N GLY A 243 -9.94 13.22 -1.66
CA GLY A 243 -9.82 14.49 -0.95
C GLY A 243 -10.69 15.60 -1.53
N TRP A 244 -11.76 15.25 -2.26
CA TRP A 244 -12.70 16.21 -2.82
C TRP A 244 -13.39 17.04 -1.74
N ASN A 245 -13.40 18.35 -1.88
CA ASN A 245 -14.17 19.26 -1.03
C ASN A 245 -14.84 20.34 -1.91
N ASN A 246 -16.09 20.69 -1.62
CA ASN A 246 -16.81 21.74 -2.34
C ASN A 246 -16.22 23.13 -2.05
N THR A 247 -15.58 23.29 -0.89
CA THR A 247 -14.77 24.46 -0.56
C THR A 247 -13.31 24.04 -0.51
N ALA A 248 -12.52 24.40 -1.51
CA ALA A 248 -11.09 24.09 -1.50
C ALA A 248 -10.27 25.33 -1.20
N THR A 249 -9.41 25.20 -0.20
CA THR A 249 -8.39 26.18 0.12
C THR A 249 -7.16 26.01 -0.76
N LEU A 250 -6.41 27.10 -0.97
CA LEU A 250 -5.16 27.08 -1.71
C LEU A 250 -4.18 26.05 -1.13
N GLY A 251 -4.14 25.93 0.20
CA GLY A 251 -3.30 24.97 0.91
C GLY A 251 -3.64 23.53 0.56
N ALA A 252 -4.92 23.15 0.61
CA ALA A 252 -5.37 21.79 0.26
C ALA A 252 -5.00 21.41 -1.18
N VAL A 253 -5.25 22.32 -2.14
CA VAL A 253 -4.91 22.11 -3.55
C VAL A 253 -3.40 21.95 -3.75
N LEU A 254 -2.60 22.82 -3.12
CA LEU A 254 -1.14 22.74 -3.19
C LEU A 254 -0.62 21.46 -2.53
N ALA A 255 -1.18 21.02 -1.39
CA ALA A 255 -0.82 19.74 -0.78
C ALA A 255 -1.02 18.57 -1.74
N TYR A 256 -2.17 18.54 -2.43
CA TYR A 256 -2.47 17.49 -3.39
C TYR A 256 -1.44 17.46 -4.53
N VAL A 257 -1.13 18.62 -5.10
CA VAL A 257 -0.14 18.74 -6.19
C VAL A 257 1.27 18.39 -5.72
N PHE A 258 1.71 18.92 -4.57
CA PHE A 258 3.03 18.64 -4.02
C PHE A 258 3.20 17.17 -3.62
N PHE A 259 2.15 16.51 -3.15
CA PHE A 259 2.17 15.06 -2.90
C PHE A 259 2.50 14.29 -4.19
N TRP A 260 1.82 14.60 -5.30
CA TRP A 260 2.10 13.96 -6.58
C TRP A 260 3.50 14.28 -7.12
N VAL A 261 3.94 15.53 -7.00
CA VAL A 261 5.32 15.92 -7.35
C VAL A 261 6.32 15.12 -6.53
N PHE A 262 6.10 14.97 -5.23
CA PHE A 262 6.95 14.18 -4.34
C PHE A 262 6.99 12.69 -4.74
N VAL A 263 5.83 12.10 -5.06
CA VAL A 263 5.74 10.73 -5.57
C VAL A 263 6.53 10.57 -6.87
N ILE A 264 6.34 11.47 -7.85
CA ILE A 264 7.05 11.44 -9.14
C ILE A 264 8.56 11.55 -8.93
N CYS A 265 9.01 12.51 -8.11
CA CYS A 265 10.41 12.70 -7.75
C CYS A 265 11.00 11.44 -7.12
N THR A 266 10.30 10.86 -6.13
CA THR A 266 10.76 9.67 -5.41
C THR A 266 10.85 8.44 -6.32
N LEU A 267 9.83 8.19 -7.16
CA LEU A 267 9.84 7.08 -8.11
C LEU A 267 10.92 7.26 -9.18
N THR A 268 11.12 8.48 -9.66
CA THR A 268 12.17 8.82 -10.63
C THR A 268 13.56 8.60 -10.03
N PHE A 269 13.77 9.03 -8.77
CA PHE A 269 15.00 8.78 -8.03
C PHE A 269 15.26 7.28 -7.81
N LEU A 270 14.24 6.50 -7.44
CA LEU A 270 14.36 5.05 -7.29
C LEU A 270 14.68 4.36 -8.62
N LYS A 271 14.03 4.75 -9.72
CA LYS A 271 14.28 4.24 -11.07
C LYS A 271 15.73 4.49 -11.53
N TRP A 272 16.28 5.63 -11.15
CA TRP A 272 17.68 5.98 -11.39
C TRP A 272 18.65 5.20 -10.52
N LYS A 273 18.36 5.07 -9.22
CA LYS A 273 19.16 4.27 -8.29
C LYS A 273 19.24 2.81 -8.75
N GLU A 274 18.15 2.25 -9.30
CA GLU A 274 18.11 0.91 -9.89
C GLU A 274 18.78 0.80 -11.27
N GLY A 275 19.22 1.93 -11.86
CA GLY A 275 19.89 1.96 -13.15
C GLY A 275 18.98 1.57 -14.32
N ARG A 276 17.68 1.87 -14.24
CA ARG A 276 16.72 1.65 -15.35
C ARG A 276 16.59 2.87 -16.27
N THR A 277 17.02 4.05 -15.82
CA THR A 277 17.00 5.32 -16.58
C THR A 277 18.25 6.15 -16.32
N HIS A 278 18.58 7.03 -17.27
CA HIS A 278 19.54 8.12 -17.07
C HIS A 278 18.75 9.34 -16.58
N LEU A 279 19.15 9.97 -15.47
CA LEU A 279 18.69 11.32 -15.15
C LEU A 279 19.71 12.28 -15.73
N PHE A 280 19.29 13.16 -16.64
CA PHE A 280 20.11 14.28 -17.11
C PHE A 280 21.56 13.88 -17.49
N GLY A 281 21.74 12.72 -18.14
CA GLY A 281 23.05 12.21 -18.56
C GLY A 281 23.90 11.55 -17.47
N TRP A 282 23.50 11.61 -16.19
CA TRP A 282 24.21 10.97 -15.09
C TRP A 282 23.82 9.49 -14.97
N LYS A 283 24.81 8.60 -15.16
CA LYS A 283 24.64 7.15 -15.08
C LYS A 283 24.89 6.69 -13.63
N SER A 284 23.90 6.02 -13.03
CA SER A 284 24.03 5.40 -11.70
C SER A 284 25.05 4.24 -11.72
N LYS A 285 25.74 4.00 -10.60
CA LYS A 285 26.65 2.84 -10.44
C LYS A 285 25.95 1.50 -10.75
N ALA A 286 24.67 1.37 -10.41
CA ALA A 286 23.88 0.17 -10.72
C ALA A 286 23.63 -0.02 -12.23
N TYR A 287 23.53 1.08 -13.00
CA TYR A 287 23.40 1.04 -14.45
C TYR A 287 24.68 0.46 -15.09
N VAL A 288 25.85 0.90 -14.62
CA VAL A 288 27.15 0.43 -15.12
C VAL A 288 27.32 -1.07 -14.85
N VAL A 289 27.04 -1.53 -13.64
CA VAL A 289 27.10 -2.95 -13.27
C VAL A 289 26.11 -3.79 -14.09
N ARG A 290 24.92 -3.27 -14.36
CA ARG A 290 23.93 -3.98 -15.20
C ARG A 290 24.37 -4.08 -16.65
N GLN A 291 24.94 -3.02 -17.20
CA GLN A 291 25.53 -3.01 -18.54
C GLN A 291 26.70 -4.01 -18.65
N GLN A 292 27.57 -4.07 -17.65
CA GLN A 292 28.65 -5.06 -17.58
C GLN A 292 28.10 -6.49 -17.61
N ARG A 293 27.13 -6.81 -16.75
CA ARG A 293 26.48 -8.14 -16.76
C ARG A 293 25.78 -8.47 -18.08
N PHE A 294 25.18 -7.49 -18.75
CA PHE A 294 24.53 -7.72 -20.03
C PHE A 294 25.58 -8.01 -21.12
N LYS A 295 26.70 -7.27 -21.10
CA LYS A 295 27.84 -7.52 -21.99
C LYS A 295 28.50 -8.88 -21.72
N GLU A 296 28.69 -9.25 -20.46
CA GLU A 296 29.21 -10.57 -20.06
C GLU A 296 28.30 -11.70 -20.54
N ARG A 297 26.98 -11.57 -20.37
CA ARG A 297 26.02 -12.55 -20.87
C ARG A 297 25.98 -12.63 -22.38
N ALA A 298 26.03 -11.50 -23.09
CA ALA A 298 26.09 -11.47 -24.53
C ALA A 298 27.40 -12.09 -25.05
N ALA A 299 28.53 -11.81 -24.39
CA ALA A 299 29.82 -12.43 -24.70
C ALA A 299 29.82 -13.94 -24.42
N ALA A 300 29.24 -14.38 -23.31
CA ALA A 300 29.10 -15.81 -23.00
C ALA A 300 28.16 -16.53 -23.97
N ALA A 301 27.07 -15.89 -24.40
CA ALA A 301 26.17 -16.44 -25.41
C ALA A 301 26.85 -16.54 -26.78
N ALA A 302 27.57 -15.50 -27.22
CA ALA A 302 28.34 -15.51 -28.45
C ALA A 302 29.47 -16.56 -28.41
N ALA A 303 30.14 -16.72 -27.27
CA ALA A 303 31.15 -17.75 -27.08
C ALA A 303 30.53 -19.17 -27.16
N ALA A 304 29.37 -19.39 -26.54
CA ALA A 304 28.65 -20.66 -26.61
C ALA A 304 28.21 -20.99 -28.05
N GLU A 305 27.71 -20.00 -28.80
CA GLU A 305 27.32 -20.15 -30.20
C GLU A 305 28.53 -20.46 -31.11
N SER A 306 29.66 -19.78 -30.90
CA SER A 306 30.90 -20.08 -31.63
C SER A 306 31.44 -21.48 -31.31
N ALA A 307 31.29 -21.96 -30.07
CA ALA A 307 31.71 -23.29 -29.67
C ALA A 307 30.84 -24.39 -30.28
N SER A 308 29.52 -24.17 -30.42
CA SER A 308 28.63 -25.13 -31.10
C SER A 308 28.91 -25.21 -32.61
N ILE A 309 29.18 -24.08 -33.26
CA ILE A 309 29.52 -24.06 -34.70
C ILE A 309 30.83 -24.82 -34.95
N GLY A 310 31.85 -24.61 -34.11
CA GLY A 310 33.13 -25.32 -34.23
C GLY A 310 33.05 -26.82 -33.93
N SER A 311 32.11 -27.27 -33.09
CA SER A 311 31.87 -28.71 -32.88
C SER A 311 31.12 -29.35 -34.05
N ASP A 312 30.16 -28.64 -34.66
CA ASP A 312 29.42 -29.14 -35.82
C ASP A 312 30.32 -29.21 -37.07
N GLU A 313 31.23 -28.24 -37.25
CA GLU A 313 32.21 -28.25 -38.35
C GLU A 313 33.20 -29.42 -38.20
N LYS A 314 33.71 -29.67 -36.99
CA LYS A 314 34.57 -30.85 -36.71
C LYS A 314 33.82 -32.17 -36.88
N ALA A 315 32.57 -32.26 -36.44
CA ALA A 315 31.74 -33.45 -36.63
C ALA A 315 31.44 -33.72 -38.12
N SER A 316 31.31 -32.66 -38.94
CA SER A 316 31.13 -32.79 -40.39
C SER A 316 32.40 -33.24 -41.11
N LEU A 317 33.58 -32.75 -40.68
CA LEU A 317 34.89 -33.11 -41.23
C LEU A 317 35.36 -34.51 -40.79
N GLU A 318 34.91 -34.99 -39.63
CA GLU A 318 35.14 -36.34 -39.12
C GLU A 318 34.11 -37.38 -39.61
N SER A 319 33.26 -37.02 -40.59
CA SER A 319 32.45 -37.98 -41.35
C SER A 319 33.13 -38.35 -42.70
N PRO A 320 34.17 -39.20 -42.71
CA PRO A 320 34.66 -39.76 -43.96
C PRO A 320 33.62 -40.75 -44.50
N ILE A 321 33.09 -40.41 -45.68
CA ILE A 321 32.77 -41.31 -46.80
C ILE A 321 32.63 -42.79 -46.36
N GLN A 322 31.42 -43.17 -45.96
CA GLN A 322 30.96 -44.56 -46.08
C GLN A 322 30.04 -44.64 -47.30
N ALA A 323 30.64 -44.76 -48.48
CA ALA A 323 30.08 -45.37 -49.69
C ALA A 323 31.21 -45.60 -50.69
#